data_AF-A0A090QNV3-F1
#
_entry.id   AF-A0A090QNV3-F1
#
_cell.length_a   1.000
_cell.length_b   1.000
_cell.length_c   1.000
_cell.angle_alpha   90.00
_cell.angle_beta   90.00
_cell.angle_gamma   90.00
#
_symmetry.space_group_name_H-M   'P 1'
#
loop_
_entity.id
_entity.type
_entity.pdbx_description
1 polymer ?
#
loop_
_entity_poly.entity_id
_entity_poly.type
_entity_poly.pdbx_seq_one_letter_code
_entity_poly.pdbx_strand_id
1 'polypeptide(L)'
;MQFRSTAIISSSLLVLLISCVNNPSPSNTYESKQLTPHYENIRTTSDTLVTIPKFNSKFVSDRRIEILLPAQYPKKETLYKVLYIQDGEHLFQNDTISFNKSLNFRNQIRSLQATNSISPTIVVAIWSSVNKRFNEYMPEQPKSLLNSAFAKAELKKQTGYNELYSDEYLDFLVNELRPFIIKNFQVSSNNEDSVIMGNEMGALLSLYAAIKHPDIFGNAACFEPYWNVPILGDAFVETLPKSIPSPSSSKFYFDHNSLKTDSHYKSNHSRVLKAFKQKGYSDDNLLSIEYKNFIEDSVNWKRRMDIPLKFLLK
;
A
#
# COMPACT_ATOMS: atom_id res chain seq x y z
N MET A 1 -32.67 46.85 73.43
CA MET A 1 -31.24 46.60 73.15
C MET A 1 -31.12 45.14 72.72
N GLN A 2 -30.88 44.88 71.42
CA GLN A 2 -30.28 43.64 70.84
C GLN A 2 -30.94 42.26 71.15
N PHE A 3 -31.07 41.25 70.29
CA PHE A 3 -30.56 40.89 68.96
C PHE A 3 -31.60 39.96 68.29
N ARG A 4 -31.81 40.11 66.98
CA ARG A 4 -32.48 39.12 66.12
C ARG A 4 -31.43 38.10 65.65
N SER A 5 -31.70 36.80 65.78
CA SER A 5 -30.93 35.75 65.12
C SER A 5 -31.54 35.43 63.75
N THR A 6 -30.76 35.66 62.70
CA THR A 6 -31.04 35.29 61.31
C THR A 6 -30.52 33.88 61.03
N ALA A 7 -31.40 32.98 60.65
CA ALA A 7 -31.06 31.68 60.07
C ALA A 7 -30.77 31.86 58.57
N ILE A 8 -29.57 31.45 58.13
CA ILE A 8 -29.18 31.41 56.72
C ILE A 8 -29.46 29.99 56.21
N ILE A 9 -30.45 29.86 55.32
CA ILE A 9 -30.76 28.63 54.59
C ILE A 9 -29.92 28.62 53.32
N SER A 10 -29.15 27.56 53.13
CA SER A 10 -28.30 27.27 51.98
C SER A 10 -29.13 27.05 50.71
N SER A 11 -28.86 27.86 49.68
CA SER A 11 -29.44 27.72 48.34
C SER A 11 -28.57 26.78 47.50
N SER A 12 -29.08 25.59 47.18
CA SER A 12 -28.52 24.73 46.13
C SER A 12 -29.32 24.92 44.84
N LEU A 13 -28.67 25.53 43.84
CA LEU A 13 -29.22 25.83 42.53
C LEU A 13 -29.12 24.57 41.64
N LEU A 14 -30.25 23.94 41.33
CA LEU A 14 -30.35 22.82 40.41
C LEU A 14 -30.55 23.34 38.98
N VAL A 15 -29.53 23.25 38.13
CA VAL A 15 -29.61 23.62 36.71
C VAL A 15 -30.18 22.43 35.92
N LEU A 16 -31.41 22.58 35.42
CA LEU A 16 -32.05 21.67 34.46
C LEU A 16 -31.50 21.94 33.06
N LEU A 17 -30.62 21.07 32.56
CA LEU A 17 -30.20 21.04 31.16
C LEU A 17 -31.23 20.25 30.35
N ILE A 18 -31.98 20.96 29.51
CA ILE A 18 -32.90 20.38 28.53
C ILE A 18 -32.10 19.83 27.34
N SER A 19 -32.09 18.50 27.25
CA SER A 19 -32.11 17.66 26.04
C SER A 19 -32.01 18.37 24.69
N CYS A 20 -30.84 18.26 24.05
CA CYS A 20 -30.78 18.00 22.61
C CYS A 20 -30.44 16.52 22.44
N VAL A 21 -31.43 15.72 22.05
CA VAL A 21 -31.25 14.33 21.64
C VAL A 21 -30.31 14.33 20.44
N ASN A 22 -29.07 13.88 20.68
CA ASN A 22 -28.15 13.47 19.64
C ASN A 22 -28.85 12.35 18.86
N ASN A 23 -29.35 12.64 17.66
CA ASN A 23 -29.57 11.59 16.68
C ASN A 23 -28.18 11.03 16.35
N PRO A 24 -27.83 9.80 16.77
CA PRO A 24 -26.62 9.18 16.24
C PRO A 24 -26.80 9.12 14.72
N SER A 25 -25.77 9.56 13.99
CA SER A 25 -25.68 9.29 12.55
C SER A 25 -25.90 7.79 12.34
N PRO A 26 -26.63 7.37 11.29
CA PRO A 26 -26.95 5.96 11.09
C PRO A 26 -25.67 5.14 11.16
N SER A 27 -25.64 4.22 12.12
CA SER A 27 -24.59 3.22 12.27
C SER A 27 -24.57 2.38 11.00
N ASN A 28 -23.66 2.69 10.08
CA ASN A 28 -23.39 1.82 8.93
C ASN A 28 -22.66 0.58 9.46
N THR A 29 -23.43 -0.40 9.95
CA THR A 29 -22.92 -1.75 10.18
C THR A 29 -22.72 -2.39 8.81
N TYR A 30 -21.47 -2.48 8.38
CA TYR A 30 -21.12 -3.15 7.13
C TYR A 30 -21.05 -4.67 7.35
N GLU A 31 -21.80 -5.39 6.53
CA GLU A 31 -21.73 -6.84 6.43
C GLU A 31 -20.61 -7.20 5.43
N SER A 32 -19.53 -7.82 5.90
CA SER A 32 -18.51 -8.37 5.00
C SER A 32 -19.13 -9.56 4.27
N LYS A 33 -19.54 -9.36 3.02
CA LYS A 33 -20.10 -10.44 2.21
C LYS A 33 -18.98 -11.40 1.83
N GLN A 34 -18.85 -12.53 2.53
CA GLN A 34 -18.01 -13.64 2.09
C GLN A 34 -18.63 -14.21 0.82
N LEU A 35 -18.02 -13.92 -0.33
CA LEU A 35 -18.44 -14.47 -1.62
C LEU A 35 -17.76 -15.84 -1.81
N THR A 36 -18.57 -16.88 -2.00
CA THR A 36 -18.18 -18.17 -2.59
C THR A 36 -17.68 -17.98 -4.03
N PRO A 37 -16.91 -18.92 -4.62
CA PRO A 37 -15.85 -18.64 -5.60
C PRO A 37 -16.30 -18.31 -7.03
N HIS A 38 -17.56 -17.95 -7.23
CA HIS A 38 -18.02 -17.39 -8.50
C HIS A 38 -17.82 -15.86 -8.47
N TYR A 39 -16.59 -15.44 -8.74
CA TYR A 39 -16.23 -14.02 -8.89
C TYR A 39 -16.78 -13.42 -10.20
N GLU A 40 -17.13 -14.28 -11.15
CA GLU A 40 -17.81 -13.93 -12.39
C GLU A 40 -19.21 -13.36 -12.05
N ASN A 41 -19.52 -12.17 -12.58
CA ASN A 41 -20.80 -11.45 -12.44
C ASN A 41 -21.02 -10.63 -11.15
N ILE A 42 -19.97 -10.31 -10.38
CA ILE A 42 -20.12 -9.35 -9.27
C ILE A 42 -20.59 -8.01 -9.83
N ARG A 43 -21.75 -7.52 -9.34
CA ARG A 43 -22.28 -6.19 -9.62
C ARG A 43 -22.40 -5.40 -8.32
N THR A 44 -21.93 -4.16 -8.32
CA THR A 44 -21.85 -3.34 -7.11
C THR A 44 -22.69 -2.07 -7.24
N THR A 45 -23.44 -1.70 -6.19
CA THR A 45 -24.14 -0.40 -6.11
C THR A 45 -23.33 0.62 -5.32
N SER A 46 -22.60 0.16 -4.29
CA SER A 46 -21.55 0.88 -3.57
C SER A 46 -20.18 0.24 -3.85
N ASP A 47 -19.09 0.84 -3.36
CA ASP A 47 -17.82 0.11 -3.35
C ASP A 47 -17.95 -1.17 -2.50
N THR A 48 -17.25 -2.23 -2.91
CA THR A 48 -17.40 -3.58 -2.35
C THR A 48 -16.03 -4.19 -2.11
N LEU A 49 -15.79 -4.72 -0.91
CA LEU A 49 -14.58 -5.45 -0.57
C LEU A 49 -14.84 -6.95 -0.72
N VAL A 50 -14.15 -7.58 -1.67
CA VAL A 50 -14.18 -9.03 -1.88
C VAL A 50 -12.95 -9.63 -1.17
N THR A 51 -13.16 -10.51 -0.21
CA THR A 51 -12.08 -11.18 0.51
C THR A 51 -11.91 -12.61 0.03
N ILE A 52 -10.69 -12.97 -0.33
CA ILE A 52 -10.24 -14.34 -0.57
C ILE A 52 -9.42 -14.74 0.66
N PRO A 53 -10.01 -15.46 1.64
CA PRO A 53 -9.36 -15.70 2.92
C PRO A 53 -8.06 -16.48 2.79
N LYS A 54 -7.97 -17.33 1.76
CA LYS A 54 -6.85 -18.21 1.48
C LYS A 54 -6.70 -18.40 -0.03
N PHE A 55 -5.83 -17.59 -0.64
CA PHE A 55 -5.39 -17.78 -2.02
C PHE A 55 -4.24 -18.79 -2.02
N ASN A 56 -4.41 -19.92 -2.71
CA ASN A 56 -3.39 -20.96 -2.77
C ASN A 56 -2.31 -20.62 -3.81
N SER A 57 -1.05 -20.89 -3.49
CA SER A 57 0.08 -20.61 -4.39
C SER A 57 1.04 -21.80 -4.47
N LYS A 58 1.64 -22.00 -5.64
CA LYS A 58 2.74 -22.96 -5.84
C LYS A 58 4.11 -22.36 -5.53
N PHE A 59 4.24 -21.03 -5.53
CA PHE A 59 5.51 -20.34 -5.37
C PHE A 59 5.73 -19.87 -3.93
N VAL A 60 4.68 -19.47 -3.23
CA VAL A 60 4.75 -18.96 -1.86
C VAL A 60 3.68 -19.58 -0.97
N SER A 61 3.76 -19.33 0.34
CA SER A 61 2.71 -19.75 1.26
C SER A 61 1.37 -19.08 0.90
N ASP A 62 0.29 -19.84 1.09
CA ASP A 62 -1.08 -19.35 0.92
C ASP A 62 -1.31 -18.08 1.74
N ARG A 63 -2.01 -17.10 1.17
CA ARG A 63 -2.23 -15.79 1.82
C ARG A 63 -3.61 -15.22 1.52
N ARG A 64 -4.04 -14.28 2.36
CA ARG A 64 -5.29 -13.57 2.14
C ARG A 64 -5.11 -12.50 1.06
N ILE A 65 -6.10 -12.38 0.18
CA ILE A 65 -6.18 -11.31 -0.82
C ILE A 65 -7.49 -10.56 -0.60
N GLU A 66 -7.45 -9.24 -0.61
CA GLU A 66 -8.62 -8.38 -0.50
C GLU A 66 -8.72 -7.50 -1.74
N ILE A 67 -9.88 -7.48 -2.38
CA ILE A 67 -10.10 -6.81 -3.66
C ILE A 67 -11.18 -5.76 -3.47
N LEU A 68 -10.82 -4.48 -3.56
CA LEU A 68 -11.77 -3.37 -3.49
C LEU A 68 -12.27 -3.05 -4.90
N LEU A 69 -13.55 -3.33 -5.13
CA LEU A 69 -14.28 -2.96 -6.33
C LEU A 69 -14.93 -1.59 -6.14
N PRO A 70 -14.86 -0.70 -7.14
CA PRO A 70 -15.54 0.58 -7.07
C PRO A 70 -17.07 0.42 -7.14
N ALA A 71 -17.79 1.49 -6.80
CA ALA A 71 -19.24 1.54 -7.01
C ALA A 71 -19.58 1.44 -8.50
N GLN A 72 -20.74 0.84 -8.81
CA GLN A 72 -21.22 0.64 -10.18
C GLN A 72 -20.30 -0.26 -11.03
N TYR A 73 -19.55 -1.15 -10.38
CA TYR A 73 -18.71 -2.13 -11.07
C TYR A 73 -19.56 -3.35 -11.50
N PRO A 74 -19.30 -3.93 -12.69
CA PRO A 74 -18.52 -3.35 -13.78
C PRO A 74 -19.37 -2.35 -14.59
N LYS A 75 -18.76 -1.24 -15.01
CA LYS A 75 -19.34 -0.35 -16.03
C LYS A 75 -19.15 -0.95 -17.43
N LYS A 76 -20.14 -0.79 -18.31
CA LYS A 76 -20.05 -1.24 -19.71
C LYS A 76 -18.86 -0.55 -20.39
N GLU A 77 -18.12 -1.30 -21.21
CA GLU A 77 -17.01 -0.77 -22.05
C GLU A 77 -15.88 -0.07 -21.27
N THR A 78 -15.75 -0.34 -19.96
CA THR A 78 -14.72 0.27 -19.10
C THR A 78 -13.71 -0.78 -18.66
N LEU A 79 -12.45 -0.68 -19.07
CA LEU A 79 -11.39 -1.47 -18.47
C LEU A 79 -10.84 -0.75 -17.24
N TYR A 80 -10.75 -1.47 -16.12
CA TYR A 80 -10.26 -0.90 -14.87
C TYR A 80 -8.75 -1.08 -14.75
N LYS A 81 -8.04 -0.04 -14.30
CA LYS A 81 -6.65 -0.15 -13.85
C LYS A 81 -6.59 -1.04 -12.61
N VAL A 82 -5.44 -1.67 -12.36
CA VAL A 82 -5.22 -2.52 -11.19
C VAL A 82 -4.12 -1.93 -10.32
N LEU A 83 -4.46 -1.65 -9.07
CA LEU A 83 -3.52 -1.21 -8.05
C LEU A 83 -3.22 -2.36 -7.09
N TYR A 84 -2.06 -2.99 -7.22
CA TYR A 84 -1.56 -4.00 -6.30
C TYR A 84 -0.86 -3.32 -5.12
N ILE A 85 -1.23 -3.66 -3.89
CA ILE A 85 -0.68 -3.06 -2.68
C ILE A 85 -0.13 -4.14 -1.76
N GLN A 86 1.13 -3.99 -1.37
CA GLN A 86 1.80 -4.82 -0.38
C GLN A 86 1.30 -4.51 1.04
N ASP A 87 1.40 -5.48 1.95
CA ASP A 87 0.98 -5.33 3.36
C ASP A 87 -0.51 -4.98 3.51
N GLY A 88 -1.35 -5.68 2.74
CA GLY A 88 -2.79 -5.46 2.65
C GLY A 88 -3.54 -5.52 3.99
N GLU A 89 -3.00 -6.23 4.98
CA GLU A 89 -3.57 -6.34 6.32
C GLU A 89 -3.78 -4.99 7.02
N HIS A 90 -3.05 -3.95 6.62
CA HIS A 90 -3.14 -2.62 7.21
C HIS A 90 -4.09 -1.66 6.47
N LEU A 91 -4.60 -2.04 5.30
CA LEU A 91 -5.32 -1.12 4.42
C LEU A 91 -6.80 -0.93 4.78
N PHE A 92 -7.48 -2.03 5.12
CA PHE A 92 -8.94 -2.06 5.28
C PHE A 92 -9.42 -2.42 6.69
N GLN A 93 -8.51 -2.83 7.58
CA GLN A 93 -8.84 -3.04 8.99
C GLN A 93 -8.95 -1.67 9.69
N ASN A 94 -10.00 -1.48 10.51
CA ASN A 94 -10.37 -0.27 11.29
C ASN A 94 -11.49 0.66 10.76
N ASP A 95 -12.36 0.25 9.85
CA ASP A 95 -13.58 1.04 9.55
C ASP A 95 -14.69 0.92 10.62
N THR A 96 -14.53 0.07 11.64
CA THR A 96 -15.54 -0.23 12.67
C THR A 96 -15.20 0.22 14.09
N ILE A 97 -13.98 0.68 14.37
CA ILE A 97 -13.58 1.11 15.73
C ILE A 97 -13.36 2.63 15.71
N SER A 98 -14.33 3.33 16.28
CA SER A 98 -14.31 4.71 16.79
C SER A 98 -13.01 5.51 16.61
N PHE A 99 -13.09 6.61 15.86
CA PHE A 99 -12.19 7.79 15.93
C PHE A 99 -10.69 7.49 16.21
N ASN A 100 -9.89 7.50 15.13
CA ASN A 100 -8.42 7.39 15.02
C ASN A 100 -7.85 5.97 14.77
N LYS A 101 -7.06 5.88 13.68
CA LYS A 101 -6.16 4.80 13.21
C LYS A 101 -6.66 3.83 12.12
N SER A 102 -7.56 4.26 11.21
CA SER A 102 -7.60 3.65 9.87
C SER A 102 -6.84 4.54 8.88
N LEU A 103 -6.13 3.94 7.92
CA LEU A 103 -5.50 4.68 6.80
C LEU A 103 -6.55 5.44 5.97
N ASN A 104 -7.84 5.14 6.16
CA ASN A 104 -8.95 5.71 5.41
C ASN A 104 -8.80 5.51 3.89
N PHE A 105 -8.02 4.50 3.50
CA PHE A 105 -7.58 4.29 2.13
C PHE A 105 -8.76 4.04 1.19
N ARG A 106 -9.71 3.21 1.62
CA ARG A 106 -10.97 2.95 0.90
C ARG A 106 -11.72 4.25 0.57
N ASN A 107 -11.84 5.16 1.55
CA ASN A 107 -12.50 6.45 1.34
C ASN A 107 -11.73 7.38 0.39
N GLN A 108 -10.41 7.33 0.37
CA GLN A 108 -9.60 8.10 -0.57
C GLN A 108 -9.78 7.61 -2.00
N ILE A 109 -9.66 6.30 -2.23
CA ILE A 109 -9.90 5.68 -3.54
C ILE A 109 -11.31 5.99 -4.02
N ARG A 110 -12.32 5.89 -3.14
CA ARG A 110 -13.71 6.24 -3.47
C ARG A 110 -13.86 7.71 -3.87
N SER A 111 -13.26 8.63 -3.11
CA SER A 111 -13.32 10.08 -3.40
C SER A 111 -12.63 10.43 -4.72
N LEU A 112 -11.44 9.86 -4.96
CA LEU A 112 -10.68 10.09 -6.19
C LEU A 112 -11.41 9.56 -7.42
N GLN A 113 -12.06 8.39 -7.33
CA GLN A 113 -12.89 7.86 -8.42
C GLN A 113 -14.17 8.68 -8.62
N ALA A 114 -14.85 9.09 -7.54
CA ALA A 114 -16.08 9.89 -7.64
C ALA A 114 -15.85 11.28 -8.26
N THR A 115 -14.65 11.84 -8.07
CA THR A 115 -14.23 13.14 -8.64
C THR A 115 -13.55 13.01 -10.00
N ASN A 116 -13.45 11.80 -10.57
CA ASN A 116 -12.67 11.50 -11.78
C ASN A 116 -11.21 11.99 -11.71
N SER A 117 -10.63 12.04 -10.50
CA SER A 117 -9.23 12.39 -10.27
C SER A 117 -8.26 11.25 -10.63
N ILE A 118 -8.78 10.02 -10.68
CA ILE A 118 -8.09 8.83 -11.18
C ILE A 118 -9.02 8.07 -12.13
N SER A 119 -8.43 7.33 -13.06
CA SER A 119 -9.14 6.37 -13.90
C SER A 119 -9.84 5.29 -13.06
N PRO A 120 -10.91 4.66 -13.57
CA PRO A 120 -11.58 3.55 -12.90
C PRO A 120 -10.56 2.49 -12.48
N THR A 121 -10.52 2.16 -11.18
CA THR A 121 -9.45 1.33 -10.59
C THR A 121 -10.02 0.28 -9.65
N ILE A 122 -9.51 -0.95 -9.75
CA ILE A 122 -9.66 -1.99 -8.73
C ILE A 122 -8.38 -2.04 -7.89
N VAL A 123 -8.53 -2.19 -6.58
CA VAL A 123 -7.38 -2.37 -5.67
C VAL A 123 -7.27 -3.83 -5.28
N VAL A 124 -6.08 -4.39 -5.37
CA VAL A 124 -5.72 -5.75 -4.94
C VAL A 124 -4.74 -5.63 -3.79
N ALA A 125 -5.24 -5.76 -2.56
CA ALA A 125 -4.47 -5.75 -1.34
C ALA A 125 -3.95 -7.16 -1.03
N ILE A 126 -2.63 -7.29 -0.96
CA ILE A 126 -1.93 -8.56 -0.80
C ILE A 126 -1.40 -8.63 0.62
N TRP A 127 -1.93 -9.55 1.43
CA TRP A 127 -1.47 -9.69 2.79
C TRP A 127 -0.07 -10.28 2.82
N SER A 128 0.77 -9.76 3.72
CA SER A 128 2.13 -10.25 3.88
C SER A 128 2.15 -11.65 4.51
N SER A 129 3.24 -12.39 4.28
CA SER A 129 3.48 -13.66 4.97
C SER A 129 3.94 -13.40 6.40
N VAL A 130 3.22 -13.94 7.39
CA VAL A 130 3.51 -13.74 8.82
C VAL A 130 4.98 -14.01 9.17
N ASN A 131 5.58 -15.04 8.57
CA ASN A 131 6.93 -15.47 8.90
C ASN A 131 7.96 -15.20 7.80
N LYS A 132 7.55 -14.90 6.56
CA LYS A 132 8.47 -14.72 5.43
C LYS A 132 8.44 -13.33 4.81
N ARG A 133 7.68 -12.37 5.35
CA ARG A 133 7.62 -11.00 4.81
C ARG A 133 9.00 -10.44 4.47
N PHE A 134 9.99 -10.62 5.35
CA PHE A 134 11.35 -10.15 5.05
C PHE A 134 11.97 -10.85 3.86
N ASN A 135 11.98 -12.18 3.86
CA ASN A 135 12.60 -12.95 2.80
C ASN A 135 11.90 -12.76 1.46
N GLU A 136 10.57 -12.62 1.44
CA GLU A 136 9.77 -12.37 0.24
C GLU A 136 9.92 -10.94 -0.31
N TYR A 137 10.21 -9.94 0.54
CA TYR A 137 10.22 -8.52 0.11
C TYR A 137 11.62 -7.99 -0.22
N MET A 138 12.68 -8.63 0.26
CA MET A 138 14.05 -8.20 -0.01
C MET A 138 14.53 -8.70 -1.39
N PRO A 139 15.03 -7.81 -2.27
CA PRO A 139 15.50 -8.17 -3.60
C PRO A 139 16.60 -9.23 -3.56
N GLU A 140 16.54 -10.15 -4.52
CA GLU A 140 17.58 -11.16 -4.70
C GLU A 140 18.78 -10.68 -5.53
N GLN A 141 18.75 -9.46 -6.06
CA GLN A 141 19.79 -8.95 -6.95
C GLN A 141 20.85 -8.11 -6.21
N PRO A 142 22.16 -8.37 -6.42
CA PRO A 142 22.74 -9.41 -7.28
C PRO A 142 22.82 -10.78 -6.59
N LYS A 143 22.27 -11.83 -7.24
CA LYS A 143 22.18 -13.19 -6.65
C LYS A 143 23.52 -13.78 -6.22
N SER A 144 24.61 -13.40 -6.89
CA SER A 144 25.95 -13.89 -6.60
C SER A 144 26.39 -13.60 -5.16
N LEU A 145 25.90 -12.52 -4.55
CA LEU A 145 26.27 -12.14 -3.17
C LEU A 145 25.51 -12.94 -2.10
N LEU A 146 24.37 -13.54 -2.46
CA LEU A 146 23.52 -14.32 -1.54
C LEU A 146 23.98 -15.77 -1.37
N ASN A 147 24.85 -16.25 -2.26
CA ASN A 147 25.25 -17.67 -2.28
C ASN A 147 26.35 -18.03 -1.28
N SER A 148 27.01 -17.03 -0.66
CA SER A 148 28.07 -17.31 0.32
C SER A 148 27.52 -17.95 1.59
N ALA A 149 28.31 -18.84 2.21
CA ALA A 149 27.93 -19.45 3.49
C ALA A 149 27.67 -18.39 4.59
N PHE A 150 28.41 -17.28 4.55
CA PHE A 150 28.21 -16.14 5.44
C PHE A 150 26.84 -15.49 5.22
N ALA A 151 26.49 -15.15 3.97
CA ALA A 151 25.20 -14.56 3.64
C ALA A 151 24.02 -15.45 4.09
N LYS A 152 24.10 -16.76 3.81
CA LYS A 152 23.08 -17.73 4.24
C LYS A 152 22.97 -17.85 5.75
N ALA A 153 24.10 -17.81 6.46
CA ALA A 153 24.12 -17.86 7.92
C ALA A 153 23.53 -16.59 8.55
N GLU A 154 23.85 -15.42 8.02
CA GLU A 154 23.32 -14.14 8.51
C GLU A 154 21.81 -14.02 8.24
N LEU A 155 21.36 -14.40 7.04
CA LEU A 155 19.93 -14.54 6.73
C LEU A 155 19.22 -15.44 7.75
N LYS A 156 19.77 -16.63 8.00
CA LYS A 156 19.17 -17.60 8.91
C LYS A 156 19.10 -17.07 10.34
N LYS A 157 20.11 -16.32 10.77
CA LYS A 157 20.14 -15.68 12.09
C LYS A 157 19.08 -14.57 12.21
N GLN A 158 18.89 -13.76 11.17
CA GLN A 158 17.97 -12.63 11.19
C GLN A 158 16.51 -13.05 11.00
N THR A 159 16.24 -14.04 10.16
CA THR A 159 14.88 -14.34 9.71
C THR A 159 14.43 -15.79 9.96
N GLY A 160 15.35 -16.67 10.34
CA GLY A 160 15.10 -18.11 10.44
C GLY A 160 15.23 -18.87 9.11
N TYR A 161 15.44 -18.17 7.99
CA TYR A 161 15.59 -18.75 6.66
C TYR A 161 16.94 -18.43 6.06
N ASN A 162 17.49 -19.35 5.28
CA ASN A 162 18.79 -19.27 4.65
C ASN A 162 18.79 -18.56 3.29
N GLU A 163 17.61 -18.18 2.77
CA GLU A 163 17.42 -17.68 1.41
C GLU A 163 16.39 -16.54 1.40
N LEU A 164 16.54 -15.61 0.44
CA LEU A 164 15.49 -14.66 0.06
C LEU A 164 14.55 -15.36 -0.93
N TYR A 165 13.31 -14.90 -1.01
CA TYR A 165 12.24 -15.48 -1.82
C TYR A 165 11.48 -14.42 -2.62
N SER A 166 12.15 -13.33 -3.00
CA SER A 166 11.49 -12.24 -3.73
C SER A 166 11.18 -12.65 -5.15
N ASP A 167 12.01 -13.50 -5.77
CA ASP A 167 11.75 -14.04 -7.09
C ASP A 167 10.53 -14.97 -7.09
N GLU A 168 10.41 -15.87 -6.11
CA GLU A 168 9.23 -16.73 -5.95
C GLU A 168 7.97 -15.90 -5.64
N TYR A 169 8.10 -14.84 -4.83
CA TYR A 169 6.98 -13.95 -4.59
C TYR A 169 6.54 -13.23 -5.88
N LEU A 170 7.48 -12.77 -6.71
CA LEU A 170 7.15 -12.19 -8.02
C LEU A 170 6.53 -13.23 -8.96
N ASP A 171 6.97 -14.49 -8.93
CA ASP A 171 6.33 -15.55 -9.70
C ASP A 171 4.88 -15.79 -9.26
N PHE A 172 4.59 -15.73 -7.95
CA PHE A 172 3.21 -15.72 -7.45
C PHE A 172 2.41 -14.54 -8.01
N LEU A 173 2.96 -13.32 -7.98
CA LEU A 173 2.26 -12.15 -8.49
C LEU A 173 1.97 -12.25 -10.00
N VAL A 174 2.96 -12.65 -10.78
CA VAL A 174 2.94 -12.63 -12.25
C VAL A 174 2.19 -13.84 -12.83
N ASN A 175 2.43 -15.04 -12.28
CA ASN A 175 1.96 -16.29 -12.86
C ASN A 175 0.68 -16.83 -12.22
N GLU A 176 0.30 -16.33 -11.04
CA GLU A 176 -0.90 -16.80 -10.32
C GLU A 176 -1.89 -15.68 -10.04
N LEU A 177 -1.49 -14.65 -9.28
CA LEU A 177 -2.40 -13.61 -8.83
C LEU A 177 -2.91 -12.75 -10.00
N ARG A 178 -2.04 -12.19 -10.83
CA ARG A 178 -2.47 -11.35 -11.96
C ARG A 178 -3.36 -12.11 -12.95
N PRO A 179 -3.03 -13.33 -13.40
CA PRO A 179 -3.92 -14.13 -14.26
C PRO A 179 -5.28 -14.39 -13.60
N PHE A 180 -5.30 -14.66 -12.29
CA PHE A 180 -6.55 -14.77 -11.56
C PHE A 180 -7.35 -13.45 -11.60
N ILE A 181 -6.73 -12.30 -11.37
CA ILE A 181 -7.42 -11.00 -11.42
C ILE A 181 -7.97 -10.74 -12.83
N ILE A 182 -7.19 -10.95 -13.88
CA ILE A 182 -7.60 -10.75 -15.28
C ILE A 182 -8.77 -11.67 -15.67
N LYS A 183 -8.75 -12.92 -15.20
CA LYS A 183 -9.81 -13.88 -15.53
C LYS A 183 -11.14 -13.55 -14.83
N ASN A 184 -11.08 -13.06 -13.59
CA ASN A 184 -12.25 -12.95 -12.72
C ASN A 184 -12.82 -11.53 -12.64
N PHE A 185 -12.06 -10.52 -13.08
CA PHE A 185 -12.46 -9.11 -12.98
C PHE A 185 -12.24 -8.39 -14.32
N GLN A 186 -13.08 -7.39 -14.61
CA GLN A 186 -13.03 -6.54 -15.80
C GLN A 186 -11.90 -5.53 -15.65
N VAL A 187 -10.67 -5.97 -15.86
CA VAL A 187 -9.46 -5.15 -15.72
C VAL A 187 -8.72 -5.01 -17.05
N SER A 188 -7.93 -3.96 -17.17
CA SER A 188 -6.96 -3.84 -18.27
C SER A 188 -5.88 -4.90 -18.12
N SER A 189 -5.42 -5.42 -19.26
CA SER A 189 -4.25 -6.32 -19.33
C SER A 189 -2.97 -5.58 -19.72
N ASN A 190 -3.05 -4.28 -20.00
CA ASN A 190 -1.89 -3.46 -20.34
C ASN A 190 -1.01 -3.26 -19.10
N ASN A 191 0.30 -3.22 -19.29
CA ASN A 191 1.26 -3.01 -18.22
C ASN A 191 1.17 -1.60 -17.62
N GLU A 192 0.91 -0.57 -18.43
CA GLU A 192 0.74 0.82 -17.98
C GLU A 192 -0.48 1.02 -17.05
N ASP A 193 -1.45 0.10 -17.07
CA ASP A 193 -2.63 0.11 -16.21
C ASP A 193 -2.44 -0.74 -14.94
N SER A 194 -1.27 -1.36 -14.78
CA SER A 194 -0.91 -2.23 -13.67
C SER A 194 0.10 -1.50 -12.78
N VAL A 195 -0.36 -1.05 -11.62
CA VAL A 195 0.43 -0.29 -10.64
C VAL A 195 0.71 -1.16 -9.43
N ILE A 196 1.95 -1.17 -8.94
CA ILE A 196 2.34 -1.85 -7.70
C ILE A 196 2.87 -0.85 -6.67
N MET A 197 2.44 -0.96 -5.41
CA MET A 197 2.90 -0.04 -4.36
C MET A 197 3.06 -0.69 -2.99
N GLY A 198 3.87 -0.07 -2.15
CA GLY A 198 4.05 -0.49 -0.76
C GLY A 198 4.85 0.52 0.05
N ASN A 199 4.98 0.25 1.36
CA ASN A 199 5.82 1.01 2.30
C ASN A 199 7.12 0.27 2.59
N GLU A 200 8.22 1.00 2.84
CA GLU A 200 9.48 0.44 3.35
C GLU A 200 9.95 -0.78 2.53
N MET A 201 9.82 -1.98 3.09
CA MET A 201 10.17 -3.24 2.45
C MET A 201 9.23 -3.55 1.27
N GLY A 202 7.94 -3.26 1.42
CA GLY A 202 6.96 -3.37 0.35
C GLY A 202 7.20 -2.35 -0.77
N ALA A 203 7.75 -1.18 -0.46
CA ALA A 203 8.19 -0.20 -1.48
C ALA A 203 9.39 -0.74 -2.27
N LEU A 204 10.37 -1.33 -1.58
CA LEU A 204 11.53 -1.95 -2.23
C LEU A 204 11.12 -3.11 -3.14
N LEU A 205 10.21 -3.96 -2.67
CA LEU A 205 9.63 -5.04 -3.47
C LEU A 205 8.85 -4.52 -4.67
N SER A 206 8.06 -3.45 -4.50
CA SER A 206 7.31 -2.83 -5.59
C SER A 206 8.23 -2.28 -6.68
N LEU A 207 9.32 -1.63 -6.28
CA LEU A 207 10.39 -1.23 -7.20
C LEU A 207 11.00 -2.44 -7.91
N TYR A 208 11.34 -3.49 -7.15
CA TYR A 208 11.93 -4.71 -7.70
C TYR A 208 11.02 -5.39 -8.72
N ALA A 209 9.71 -5.48 -8.44
CA ALA A 209 8.70 -6.02 -9.33
C ALA A 209 8.62 -5.26 -10.65
N ALA A 210 8.52 -3.93 -10.61
CA ALA A 210 8.42 -3.09 -11.81
C ALA A 210 9.72 -3.05 -12.62
N ILE A 211 10.86 -3.24 -11.97
CA ILE A 211 12.16 -3.37 -12.65
C ILE A 211 12.31 -4.74 -13.33
N LYS A 212 11.91 -5.83 -12.65
CA LYS A 212 12.08 -7.19 -13.16
C LYS A 212 11.02 -7.58 -14.20
N HIS A 213 9.80 -7.05 -14.05
CA HIS A 213 8.65 -7.33 -14.91
C HIS A 213 7.97 -6.05 -15.39
N PRO A 214 8.66 -5.16 -16.13
CA PRO A 214 8.08 -3.91 -16.65
C PRO A 214 6.97 -4.16 -17.70
N ASP A 215 6.94 -5.35 -18.27
CA ASP A 215 5.87 -5.87 -19.14
C ASP A 215 4.60 -6.27 -18.37
N ILE A 216 4.66 -6.32 -17.04
CA ILE A 216 3.54 -6.67 -16.16
C ILE A 216 3.15 -5.51 -15.25
N PHE A 217 4.13 -4.87 -14.62
CA PHE A 217 3.95 -3.73 -13.73
C PHE A 217 4.60 -2.50 -14.36
N GLY A 218 3.81 -1.75 -15.13
CA GLY A 218 4.31 -0.54 -15.78
C GLY A 218 4.66 0.54 -14.76
N ASN A 219 3.97 0.60 -13.63
CA ASN A 219 4.09 1.72 -12.70
C ASN A 219 4.32 1.26 -11.27
N ALA A 220 5.13 2.01 -10.50
CA ALA A 220 5.34 1.71 -9.08
C ALA A 220 5.29 2.94 -8.17
N ALA A 221 4.69 2.79 -6.99
CA ALA A 221 4.75 3.78 -5.91
C ALA A 221 5.56 3.24 -4.73
N CYS A 222 6.69 3.87 -4.46
CA CYS A 222 7.66 3.43 -3.48
C CYS A 222 7.69 4.41 -2.31
N PHE A 223 6.91 4.10 -1.28
CA PHE A 223 6.83 4.92 -0.08
C PHE A 223 7.95 4.56 0.89
N GLU A 224 8.80 5.53 1.21
CA GLU A 224 9.86 5.37 2.21
C GLU A 224 10.75 4.11 2.03
N PRO A 225 11.20 3.80 0.80
CA PRO A 225 11.82 2.52 0.44
C PRO A 225 13.00 2.13 1.32
N TYR A 226 12.99 0.89 1.79
CA TYR A 226 14.01 0.36 2.69
C TYR A 226 15.32 0.03 1.94
N TRP A 227 16.18 1.01 1.69
CA TRP A 227 17.39 0.80 0.87
C TRP A 227 18.45 -0.13 1.48
N ASN A 228 18.45 -0.29 2.80
CA ASN A 228 19.45 -1.08 3.50
C ASN A 228 19.08 -2.56 3.52
N VAL A 229 19.40 -3.32 2.46
CA VAL A 229 19.23 -4.77 2.46
C VAL A 229 20.39 -5.39 3.26
N PRO A 230 20.22 -5.92 4.48
CA PRO A 230 21.32 -6.18 5.41
C PRO A 230 22.46 -7.06 4.86
N ILE A 231 22.13 -8.01 3.97
CA ILE A 231 23.11 -8.91 3.36
C ILE A 231 23.74 -8.34 2.08
N LEU A 232 23.01 -7.48 1.37
CA LEU A 232 23.47 -6.91 0.10
C LEU A 232 24.11 -5.52 0.29
N GLY A 233 23.86 -4.85 1.41
CA GLY A 233 24.18 -3.44 1.61
C GLY A 233 23.63 -2.62 0.43
N ASP A 234 24.54 -1.95 -0.27
CA ASP A 234 24.21 -1.10 -1.42
C ASP A 234 24.14 -1.86 -2.75
N ALA A 235 24.46 -3.15 -2.78
CA ALA A 235 24.64 -3.88 -4.03
C ALA A 235 23.37 -3.87 -4.89
N PHE A 236 22.18 -3.91 -4.28
CA PHE A 236 20.93 -3.75 -5.03
C PHE A 236 20.85 -2.38 -5.73
N VAL A 237 21.12 -1.30 -5.00
CA VAL A 237 21.16 0.08 -5.55
C VAL A 237 22.18 0.19 -6.69
N GLU A 238 23.30 -0.51 -6.59
CA GLU A 238 24.35 -0.55 -7.62
C GLU A 238 23.93 -1.27 -8.90
N THR A 239 22.95 -2.17 -8.83
CA THR A 239 22.40 -2.80 -10.03
C THR A 239 21.46 -1.89 -10.82
N LEU A 240 20.81 -0.91 -10.15
CA LEU A 240 19.72 -0.10 -10.71
C LEU A 240 20.06 0.62 -12.03
N PRO A 241 21.25 1.25 -12.21
CA PRO A 241 21.55 1.91 -13.48
C PRO A 241 21.44 1.01 -14.72
N LYS A 242 21.61 -0.31 -14.55
CA LYS A 242 21.50 -1.30 -15.63
C LYS A 242 20.12 -1.94 -15.71
N SER A 243 19.38 -2.02 -14.61
CA SER A 243 18.11 -2.74 -14.53
C SER A 243 16.87 -1.85 -14.68
N ILE A 244 16.94 -0.54 -14.41
CA ILE A 244 15.80 0.37 -14.58
C ILE A 244 15.24 0.28 -16.01
N PRO A 245 13.91 0.11 -16.17
CA PRO A 245 13.26 -0.03 -17.49
C PRO A 245 13.32 1.26 -18.32
N SER A 246 12.77 1.20 -19.53
CA SER A 246 12.67 2.38 -20.40
C SER A 246 11.71 3.43 -19.79
N PRO A 247 12.04 4.73 -19.84
CA PRO A 247 11.13 5.81 -19.42
C PRO A 247 9.85 5.89 -20.27
N SER A 248 9.82 5.26 -21.45
CA SER A 248 8.64 5.25 -22.33
C SER A 248 7.50 4.35 -21.87
N SER A 249 7.76 3.41 -20.96
CA SER A 249 6.81 2.35 -20.59
C SER A 249 6.37 2.39 -19.13
N SER A 250 6.98 3.29 -18.32
CA SER A 250 6.86 3.18 -16.87
C SER A 250 6.91 4.51 -16.15
N LYS A 251 6.13 4.63 -15.07
CA LYS A 251 6.17 5.75 -14.12
C LYS A 251 6.55 5.29 -12.72
N PHE A 252 7.37 6.08 -12.04
CA PHE A 252 7.80 5.79 -10.68
C PHE A 252 7.52 6.96 -9.75
N TYR A 253 6.87 6.67 -8.63
CA TYR A 253 6.73 7.60 -7.52
C TYR A 253 7.64 7.15 -6.37
N PHE A 254 8.30 8.13 -5.75
CA PHE A 254 9.04 7.94 -4.52
C PHE A 254 8.65 9.00 -3.49
N ASP A 255 8.67 8.63 -2.21
CA ASP A 255 8.81 9.64 -1.16
C ASP A 255 9.65 9.19 0.02
N HIS A 256 10.03 10.18 0.83
CA HIS A 256 10.70 9.97 2.08
C HIS A 256 10.52 11.12 3.06
N ASN A 257 10.70 10.83 4.34
CA ASN A 257 10.73 11.80 5.40
C ASN A 257 12.12 12.42 5.58
N SER A 258 12.20 13.74 5.71
CA SER A 258 13.45 14.48 5.92
C SER A 258 14.13 14.14 7.26
N LEU A 259 13.33 13.69 8.25
CA LEU A 259 13.78 13.27 9.57
C LEU A 259 14.45 11.89 9.56
N LYS A 260 14.48 11.19 8.41
CA LYS A 260 15.45 10.11 8.22
C LYS A 260 16.85 10.74 8.26
N THR A 261 17.41 10.78 9.47
CA THR A 261 18.74 11.33 9.76
C THR A 261 19.86 10.39 9.34
N ASP A 262 19.51 9.17 8.94
CA ASP A 262 20.44 8.20 8.38
C ASP A 262 21.03 8.72 7.05
N SER A 263 22.32 9.06 7.11
CA SER A 263 23.10 9.51 5.96
C SER A 263 23.17 8.44 4.87
N HIS A 264 23.11 7.16 5.24
CA HIS A 264 23.11 6.03 4.32
C HIS A 264 21.84 6.00 3.48
N TYR A 265 20.67 6.15 4.12
CA TYR A 265 19.39 6.26 3.42
C TYR A 265 19.40 7.41 2.41
N LYS A 266 19.82 8.62 2.83
CA LYS A 266 19.84 9.81 1.95
C LYS A 266 20.77 9.63 0.76
N SER A 267 21.95 9.05 1.00
CA SER A 267 22.92 8.74 -0.05
C SER A 267 22.32 7.77 -1.09
N ASN A 268 21.76 6.65 -0.64
CA ASN A 268 21.17 5.65 -1.52
C ASN A 268 19.96 6.18 -2.26
N HIS A 269 19.07 6.90 -1.59
CA HIS A 269 17.91 7.52 -2.24
C HIS A 269 18.34 8.47 -3.35
N SER A 270 19.36 9.31 -3.11
CA SER A 270 19.92 10.21 -4.12
C SER A 270 20.54 9.43 -5.29
N ARG A 271 21.29 8.36 -5.03
CA ARG A 271 21.85 7.47 -6.07
C ARG A 271 20.76 6.85 -6.94
N VAL A 272 19.66 6.39 -6.35
CA VAL A 272 18.51 5.84 -7.08
C VAL A 272 17.92 6.91 -8.00
N LEU A 273 17.56 8.08 -7.47
CA LEU A 273 16.96 9.15 -8.28
C LEU A 273 17.90 9.61 -9.42
N LYS A 274 19.21 9.66 -9.15
CA LYS A 274 20.21 9.96 -10.17
C LYS A 274 20.24 8.89 -11.27
N ALA A 275 20.15 7.61 -10.91
CA ALA A 275 20.11 6.51 -11.88
C ALA A 275 18.87 6.60 -12.80
N PHE A 276 17.69 6.91 -12.24
CA PHE A 276 16.48 7.16 -13.04
C PHE A 276 16.66 8.35 -13.99
N LYS A 277 17.16 9.48 -13.51
CA LYS A 277 17.42 10.66 -14.36
C LYS A 277 18.44 10.37 -15.47
N GLN A 278 19.51 9.63 -15.17
CA GLN A 278 20.50 9.21 -16.17
C GLN A 278 19.93 8.26 -17.23
N LYS A 279 18.92 7.46 -16.87
CA LYS A 279 18.18 6.59 -17.80
C LYS A 279 17.22 7.37 -18.71
N GLY A 280 16.96 8.64 -18.41
CA GLY A 280 16.09 9.52 -19.21
C GLY A 280 14.70 9.76 -18.63
N TYR A 281 14.47 9.45 -17.34
CA TYR A 281 13.24 9.83 -16.66
C TYR A 281 13.19 11.35 -16.41
N SER A 282 12.01 11.93 -16.61
CA SER A 282 11.68 13.33 -16.39
C SER A 282 10.54 13.46 -15.37
N ASP A 283 10.10 14.68 -15.07
CA ASP A 283 8.98 14.90 -14.16
C ASP A 283 7.64 14.33 -14.69
N ASP A 284 7.57 13.92 -15.96
CA ASP A 284 6.39 13.28 -16.56
C ASP A 284 6.21 11.82 -16.11
N ASN A 285 7.32 11.14 -15.76
CA ASN A 285 7.35 9.71 -15.44
C ASN A 285 8.18 9.38 -14.18
N LEU A 286 8.72 10.38 -13.49
CA LEU A 286 9.34 10.24 -12.18
C LEU A 286 8.89 11.38 -11.26
N LEU A 287 8.24 11.04 -10.15
CA LEU A 287 7.89 12.00 -9.10
C LEU A 287 8.54 11.56 -7.79
N SER A 288 9.33 12.44 -7.16
CA SER A 288 9.95 12.17 -5.87
C SER A 288 9.72 13.31 -4.89
N ILE A 289 9.16 13.02 -3.71
CA ILE A 289 8.81 14.03 -2.71
C ILE A 289 9.57 13.81 -1.41
N GLU A 290 10.16 14.89 -0.88
CA GLU A 290 10.67 14.94 0.49
C GLU A 290 9.67 15.64 1.41
N TYR A 291 9.26 14.97 2.48
CA TYR A 291 8.36 15.52 3.48
C TYR A 291 9.16 16.02 4.69
N LYS A 292 9.13 17.33 4.97
CA LYS A 292 9.87 17.96 6.07
C LYS A 292 9.17 17.88 7.43
N ASN A 293 9.85 17.39 8.47
CA ASN A 293 9.39 17.41 9.88
C ASN A 293 8.10 16.62 10.16
N PHE A 294 7.97 15.40 9.63
CA PHE A 294 6.79 14.57 9.90
C PHE A 294 7.15 13.35 10.75
N ILE A 295 6.20 12.83 11.53
CA ILE A 295 6.37 11.62 12.35
C ILE A 295 5.90 10.43 11.52
N GLU A 296 6.64 9.33 11.41
CA GLU A 296 6.18 8.14 10.68
C GLU A 296 4.93 7.54 11.37
N ASP A 297 3.73 7.79 10.82
CA ASP A 297 2.48 7.23 11.33
C ASP A 297 1.42 7.01 10.22
N SER A 298 0.37 6.25 10.55
CA SER A 298 -0.77 5.96 9.67
C SER A 298 -1.53 7.23 9.24
N VAL A 299 -1.43 8.32 9.99
CA VAL A 299 -2.06 9.60 9.66
C VAL A 299 -1.34 10.25 8.47
N ASN A 300 -0.04 10.04 8.33
CA ASN A 300 0.74 10.63 7.25
C ASN A 300 0.59 9.93 5.92
N TRP A 301 0.49 8.59 5.89
CA TRP A 301 0.07 7.87 4.68
C TRP A 301 -1.22 8.46 4.10
N LYS A 302 -2.23 8.65 4.95
CA LYS A 302 -3.49 9.30 4.57
C LYS A 302 -3.28 10.71 4.00
N ARG A 303 -2.37 11.52 4.51
CA ARG A 303 -2.21 12.92 4.03
C ARG A 303 -1.54 13.04 2.66
N ARG A 304 -0.75 12.04 2.25
CA ARG A 304 0.04 12.10 1.01
C ARG A 304 -0.41 11.17 -0.10
N MET A 305 -1.27 10.18 0.19
CA MET A 305 -1.64 9.12 -0.75
C MET A 305 -2.32 9.63 -2.04
N ASP A 306 -3.01 10.77 -2.03
CA ASP A 306 -3.70 11.25 -3.22
C ASP A 306 -2.75 11.66 -4.34
N ILE A 307 -1.57 12.17 -4.01
CA ILE A 307 -0.53 12.59 -4.97
C ILE A 307 -0.05 11.43 -5.86
N PRO A 308 0.51 10.33 -5.31
CA PRO A 308 0.95 9.19 -6.11
C PRO A 308 -0.20 8.50 -6.83
N LEU A 309 -1.39 8.40 -6.21
CA LEU A 309 -2.55 7.82 -6.88
C LEU A 309 -2.94 8.64 -8.12
N LYS A 310 -2.99 9.97 -8.03
CA LYS A 310 -3.23 10.83 -9.20
C LYS A 310 -2.10 10.73 -10.22
N PHE A 311 -0.85 10.67 -9.79
CA PHE A 311 0.28 10.59 -10.71
C PHE A 311 0.29 9.29 -11.54
N LEU A 312 -0.03 8.16 -10.91
CA LEU A 312 0.09 6.83 -11.50
C LEU A 312 -1.22 6.30 -12.11
N LEU A 313 -2.38 6.71 -11.60
CA LEU A 313 -3.69 6.19 -12.02
C LEU A 313 -4.54 7.19 -12.79
N LYS A 314 -4.06 8.40 -13.09
CA LYS A 314 -4.79 9.32 -13.97
C LYS A 314 -4.97 8.71 -15.36
#